data_AF-A0A813JI89-F1
#
_entry.id   AF-A0A813JI89-F1
#
_cell.length_a   1.000
_cell.length_b   1.000
_cell.length_c   1.000
_cell.angle_alpha   90.00
_cell.angle_beta   90.00
_cell.angle_gamma   90.00
#
_symmetry.space_group_name_H-M   'P 1'
#
loop_
_entity.id
_entity.type
_entity.pdbx_description
1 polymer ?
#
loop_
_entity_poly.entity_id
_entity_poly.type
_entity_poly.pdbx_seq_one_letter_code
_entity_poly.pdbx_strand_id
1 'polypeptide(L)'
;MDADMEALIYVVHPKAVHRFVGYLEETACMTYANIIHQVETPGTPLHEAWAKLPAPALAKAYWKLSDEALWVDTLKCMFADECNHRDVNHTFATMESDDPNPFVEKHKADAIHAWRLENGGLSTDIGCYQTLGTKKPAA
;
A
#
# COMPACT_ATOMS: atom_id res chain seq x y z
N MET A 1 15.20 0.49 19.54
CA MET A 1 16.32 0.26 18.61
C MET A 1 16.62 1.63 18.05
N ASP A 2 17.74 2.22 18.45
CA ASP A 2 18.02 3.62 18.14
C ASP A 2 18.37 3.74 16.65
N ALA A 3 17.90 4.80 15.97
CA ALA A 3 18.09 5.02 14.52
C ALA A 3 19.57 4.94 14.09
N ASP A 4 20.49 5.21 15.02
CA ASP A 4 21.94 5.11 14.82
C ASP A 4 22.39 3.67 14.50
N MET A 5 21.74 2.66 15.07
CA MET A 5 22.07 1.26 14.81
C MET A 5 21.65 0.81 13.41
N GLU A 6 20.50 1.26 12.91
CA GLU A 6 20.06 0.96 11.54
C GLU A 6 20.99 1.60 10.51
N ALA A 7 21.39 2.86 10.74
CA ALA A 7 22.32 3.57 9.88
C ALA A 7 23.71 2.88 9.81
N LEU A 8 24.23 2.44 10.96
CA LEU A 8 25.50 1.71 11.03
C LEU A 8 25.45 0.38 10.26
N ILE A 9 24.37 -0.41 10.42
CA ILE A 9 24.22 -1.68 9.71
C ILE A 9 24.02 -1.44 8.20
N TYR A 10 23.29 -0.40 7.81
CA TYR A 10 23.09 -0.06 6.41
C TYR A 10 24.40 0.24 5.69
N VAL A 11 25.31 1.01 6.32
CA VAL A 11 26.62 1.34 5.75
C VAL A 11 27.48 0.08 5.56
N VAL A 12 27.39 -0.89 6.46
CA VAL A 12 28.25 -2.10 6.43
C VAL A 12 27.65 -3.22 5.58
N HIS A 13 26.32 -3.40 5.59
CA HIS A 13 25.66 -4.50 4.89
C HIS A 13 24.24 -4.13 4.39
N PRO A 14 24.14 -3.26 3.37
CA PRO A 14 22.85 -2.73 2.91
C PRO A 14 21.90 -3.81 2.41
N LYS A 15 22.42 -4.87 1.77
CA LYS A 15 21.62 -6.01 1.30
C LYS A 15 20.91 -6.74 2.45
N ALA A 16 21.54 -6.87 3.63
CA ALA A 16 20.88 -7.48 4.79
C ALA A 16 19.81 -6.58 5.40
N VAL A 17 20.01 -5.27 5.45
CA VAL A 17 18.97 -4.34 5.92
C VAL A 17 17.77 -4.41 4.99
N HIS A 18 17.96 -4.33 3.68
CA HIS A 18 16.87 -4.50 2.71
C HIS A 18 16.18 -5.86 2.85
N ARG A 19 16.93 -6.95 3.06
CA ARG A 19 16.32 -8.27 3.27
C ARG A 19 15.50 -8.32 4.57
N PHE A 20 16.02 -7.73 5.65
CA PHE A 20 15.34 -7.66 6.94
C PHE A 20 14.04 -6.85 6.84
N VAL A 21 14.10 -5.66 6.26
CA VAL A 21 12.90 -4.83 6.02
C VAL A 21 11.89 -5.59 5.17
N GLY A 22 12.32 -6.25 4.09
CA GLY A 22 11.42 -7.09 3.28
C GLY A 22 10.62 -8.11 4.11
N TYR A 23 11.25 -8.79 5.08
CA TYR A 23 10.56 -9.71 5.98
C TYR A 23 9.64 -9.04 7.00
N LEU A 24 9.97 -7.82 7.45
CA LEU A 24 9.03 -7.02 8.25
C LEU A 24 7.77 -6.72 7.43
N GLU A 25 7.93 -6.33 6.17
CA GLU A 25 6.80 -6.02 5.29
C GLU A 25 6.00 -7.27 4.89
N GLU A 26 6.63 -8.44 4.76
CA GLU A 26 5.91 -9.72 4.63
C GLU A 26 4.96 -9.94 5.82
N THR A 27 5.46 -9.67 7.04
CA THR A 27 4.66 -9.80 8.27
C THR A 27 3.55 -8.76 8.30
N ALA A 28 3.82 -7.51 7.91
CA ALA A 28 2.82 -6.45 7.81
C ALA A 28 1.72 -6.80 6.80
N CYS A 29 2.09 -7.32 5.62
CA CYS A 29 1.14 -7.81 4.62
C CYS A 29 0.21 -8.88 5.19
N MET A 30 0.76 -9.87 5.89
CA MET A 30 -0.03 -10.92 6.54
C MET A 30 -0.99 -10.35 7.59
N THR A 31 -0.51 -9.39 8.40
CA THR A 31 -1.33 -8.71 9.42
C THR A 31 -2.50 -7.96 8.79
N TYR A 32 -2.25 -7.10 7.79
CA TYR A 32 -3.33 -6.34 7.15
C TYR A 32 -4.31 -7.25 6.40
N ALA A 33 -3.83 -8.29 5.70
CA ALA A 33 -4.72 -9.25 5.05
C ALA A 33 -5.68 -9.92 6.05
N ASN A 34 -5.19 -10.31 7.23
CA ASN A 34 -6.02 -10.89 8.29
C ASN A 34 -7.01 -9.85 8.88
N ILE A 35 -6.56 -8.62 9.13
CA ILE A 35 -7.43 -7.55 9.65
C ILE A 35 -8.55 -7.26 8.66
N ILE A 36 -8.23 -7.07 7.37
CA ILE A 36 -9.21 -6.83 6.31
C ILE A 36 -10.22 -7.99 6.26
N HIS A 37 -9.73 -9.23 6.26
CA HIS A 37 -10.60 -10.41 6.27
C HIS A 37 -11.56 -10.41 7.46
N GLN A 38 -11.09 -10.08 8.66
CA GLN A 38 -11.94 -10.00 9.83
C GLN A 38 -12.96 -8.87 9.72
N VAL A 39 -12.56 -7.67 9.28
CA VAL A 39 -13.49 -6.53 9.06
C VAL A 39 -14.56 -6.87 8.04
N GLU A 40 -14.25 -7.62 6.98
CA GLU A 40 -15.21 -8.00 5.94
C GLU A 40 -16.09 -9.20 6.33
N THR A 41 -15.71 -9.97 7.35
CA THR A 41 -16.44 -11.17 7.79
C THR A 41 -17.48 -10.84 8.86
N PRO A 42 -18.78 -11.00 8.60
CA PRO A 42 -19.82 -10.69 9.59
C PRO A 42 -19.68 -11.50 10.89
N GLY A 43 -19.96 -10.86 12.02
CA GLY A 43 -19.93 -11.49 13.34
C GLY A 43 -18.54 -11.59 14.00
N THR A 44 -17.48 -11.05 13.36
CA THR A 44 -16.21 -10.85 14.06
C THR A 44 -16.23 -9.55 14.88
N PRO A 45 -15.42 -9.43 15.94
CA PRO A 45 -15.30 -8.18 16.69
C PRO A 45 -14.86 -6.99 15.82
N LEU A 46 -13.97 -7.22 14.84
CA LEU A 46 -13.51 -6.16 13.94
C LEU A 46 -14.58 -5.76 12.92
N HIS A 47 -15.42 -6.68 12.46
CA HIS A 47 -16.55 -6.33 11.62
C HIS A 47 -17.54 -5.43 12.34
N GLU A 48 -17.91 -5.79 13.58
CA GLU A 48 -18.83 -5.01 14.40
C GLU A 48 -18.28 -3.60 14.69
N ALA A 49 -16.98 -3.49 14.95
CA ALA A 49 -16.34 -2.23 15.23
C ALA A 49 -16.14 -1.36 13.98
N TRP A 50 -15.70 -1.95 12.86
CA TRP A 50 -15.06 -1.19 11.77
C TRP A 50 -15.71 -1.32 10.39
N ALA A 51 -16.62 -2.28 10.16
CA ALA A 51 -17.16 -2.53 8.82
C ALA A 51 -17.97 -1.34 8.24
N LYS A 52 -18.44 -0.42 9.08
CA LYS A 52 -19.16 0.80 8.69
C LYS A 52 -18.46 2.08 9.14
N LEU A 53 -17.25 1.97 9.68
CA LEU A 53 -16.50 3.13 10.16
C LEU A 53 -16.03 3.93 8.93
N PRO A 54 -16.28 5.25 8.85
CA PRO A 54 -15.79 6.06 7.74
C PRO A 54 -14.27 6.17 7.77
N ALA A 55 -13.63 6.22 6.60
CA ALA A 55 -12.20 6.47 6.49
C ALA A 55 -11.83 7.86 7.05
N PRO A 56 -10.68 8.01 7.74
CA PRO A 56 -10.19 9.29 8.20
C PRO A 56 -9.99 10.29 7.05
N ALA A 57 -10.24 11.57 7.29
CA ALA A 57 -10.09 12.61 6.26
C ALA A 57 -8.67 12.67 5.68
N LEU A 58 -7.65 12.46 6.53
CA LEU A 58 -6.25 12.40 6.08
C LEU A 58 -6.01 11.24 5.11
N ALA A 59 -6.56 10.06 5.41
CA ALA A 59 -6.45 8.88 4.56
C ALA A 59 -7.14 9.12 3.21
N LYS A 60 -8.36 9.67 3.22
CA LYS A 60 -9.08 10.03 2.00
C LYS A 60 -8.30 11.01 1.14
N ALA A 61 -7.72 12.04 1.74
CA ALA A 61 -6.92 13.03 1.03
C ALA A 61 -5.61 12.44 0.47
N TYR A 62 -4.94 11.56 1.22
CA TYR A 62 -3.66 10.96 0.84
C TYR A 62 -3.81 9.93 -0.27
N TRP A 63 -4.68 8.93 -0.09
CA TRP A 63 -4.93 7.87 -1.08
C TRP A 63 -6.01 8.24 -2.12
N LYS A 64 -6.52 9.47 -2.10
CA LYS A 64 -7.58 9.96 -3.01
C LYS A 64 -8.84 9.06 -3.01
N LEU A 65 -9.24 8.61 -1.83
CA LEU A 65 -10.44 7.79 -1.65
C LEU A 65 -11.71 8.65 -1.80
N SER A 66 -12.85 8.01 -2.13
CA SER A 66 -14.15 8.70 -2.17
C SER A 66 -14.57 9.23 -0.79
N ASP A 67 -15.45 10.23 -0.77
CA ASP A 67 -15.96 10.82 0.46
C ASP A 67 -16.77 9.82 1.30
N GLU A 68 -17.29 8.77 0.66
CA GLU A 68 -18.03 7.65 1.24
C GLU A 68 -17.13 6.48 1.65
N ALA A 69 -15.81 6.56 1.39
CA ALA A 69 -14.88 5.48 1.70
C ALA A 69 -14.89 5.12 3.19
N LEU A 70 -14.78 3.82 3.45
CA LEU A 70 -14.82 3.21 4.77
C LEU A 70 -13.40 2.86 5.23
N TRP A 71 -13.26 2.58 6.52
CA TRP A 71 -12.00 2.23 7.15
C TRP A 71 -11.33 1.03 6.48
N VAL A 72 -12.12 0.06 6.02
CA VAL A 72 -11.61 -1.10 5.28
C VAL A 72 -10.92 -0.71 3.96
N ASP A 73 -11.35 0.36 3.31
CA ASP A 73 -10.73 0.86 2.08
C ASP A 73 -9.36 1.47 2.38
N THR A 74 -9.23 2.17 3.53
CA THR A 74 -7.93 2.65 4.01
C THR A 74 -6.98 1.50 4.32
N LEU A 75 -7.46 0.45 4.99
CA LEU A 75 -6.65 -0.74 5.30
C LEU A 75 -6.15 -1.44 4.03
N LYS A 76 -6.97 -1.48 2.97
CA LYS A 76 -6.57 -2.04 1.67
C LYS A 76 -5.48 -1.22 0.99
N CYS A 77 -5.52 0.10 1.09
CA CYS A 77 -4.44 0.97 0.59
C CYS A 77 -3.15 0.74 1.37
N MET A 78 -3.20 0.71 2.71
CA MET A 78 -2.03 0.40 3.54
C MET A 78 -1.44 -0.97 3.19
N PHE A 79 -2.29 -1.99 3.03
CA PHE A 79 -1.85 -3.32 2.60
C PHE A 79 -1.11 -3.30 1.25
N ALA A 80 -1.61 -2.51 0.29
CA ALA A 80 -0.97 -2.35 -1.01
C ALA A 80 0.40 -1.65 -0.89
N ASP A 81 0.51 -0.64 -0.04
CA ASP A 81 1.77 0.06 0.24
C ASP A 81 2.80 -0.92 0.84
N GLU A 82 2.43 -1.74 1.83
CA GLU A 82 3.36 -2.73 2.40
C GLU A 82 3.75 -3.83 1.39
N CYS A 83 2.83 -4.24 0.50
CA CYS A 83 3.19 -5.15 -0.58
C CYS A 83 4.25 -4.53 -1.51
N ASN A 84 4.11 -3.25 -1.84
CA ASN A 84 5.09 -2.53 -2.64
C ASN A 84 6.44 -2.39 -1.89
N HIS A 85 6.41 -2.06 -0.60
CA HIS A 85 7.61 -1.99 0.23
C HIS A 85 8.33 -3.34 0.32
N ARG A 86 7.59 -4.43 0.51
CA ARG A 86 8.11 -5.81 0.49
C ARG A 86 8.86 -6.10 -0.80
N ASP A 87 8.21 -5.88 -1.93
CA ASP A 87 8.74 -6.24 -3.25
C ASP A 87 9.97 -5.38 -3.60
N VAL A 88 9.93 -4.07 -3.30
CA VAL A 88 11.07 -3.16 -3.48
C VAL A 88 12.26 -3.58 -2.62
N ASN A 89 12.04 -3.86 -1.33
CA ASN A 89 13.12 -4.22 -0.42
C ASN A 89 13.73 -5.60 -0.74
N HIS A 90 12.94 -6.61 -1.09
CA HIS A 90 13.50 -7.89 -1.53
C HIS A 90 14.26 -7.79 -2.85
N THR A 91 13.83 -6.89 -3.75
CA THR A 91 14.56 -6.61 -4.99
C THR A 91 15.90 -5.94 -4.67
N PHE A 92 15.91 -4.89 -3.85
CA PHE A 92 17.15 -4.20 -3.46
C PHE A 92 18.12 -5.08 -2.68
N ALA A 93 17.61 -6.06 -1.91
CA ALA A 93 18.44 -7.06 -1.25
C ALA A 93 19.17 -8.01 -2.22
N THR A 94 18.73 -8.07 -3.48
CA THR A 94 19.23 -8.99 -4.51
C THR A 94 20.01 -8.28 -5.62
N MET A 95 19.84 -6.96 -5.76
CA MET A 95 20.56 -6.14 -6.74
C MET A 95 22.05 -5.96 -6.40
N GLU A 96 22.85 -5.71 -7.42
CA GLU A 96 24.20 -5.17 -7.26
C GLU A 96 24.17 -3.64 -7.09
N SER A 97 25.25 -3.08 -6.55
CA SER A 97 25.27 -1.68 -6.12
C SER A 97 25.15 -0.67 -7.27
N ASP A 98 25.50 -1.08 -8.49
CA ASP A 98 25.46 -0.26 -9.72
C ASP A 98 24.28 -0.61 -10.64
N ASP A 99 23.44 -1.58 -10.24
CA ASP A 99 22.22 -1.88 -10.99
C ASP A 99 21.27 -0.68 -10.98
N PRO A 100 20.66 -0.33 -12.13
CA PRO A 100 19.65 0.72 -12.16
C PRO A 100 18.43 0.30 -11.33
N ASN A 101 17.87 1.23 -10.55
CA ASN A 101 16.65 0.97 -9.80
C ASN A 101 15.48 0.63 -10.77
N PRO A 102 14.95 -0.60 -10.74
CA PRO A 102 13.95 -1.07 -11.71
C PRO A 102 12.57 -0.44 -11.53
N PHE A 103 12.32 0.23 -10.40
CA PHE A 103 11.02 0.81 -10.07
C PHE A 103 10.86 2.26 -10.52
N VAL A 104 11.95 2.92 -10.97
CA VAL A 104 11.93 4.37 -11.30
C VAL A 104 10.93 4.70 -12.39
N GLU A 105 10.93 3.97 -13.50
CA GLU A 105 10.06 4.28 -14.64
C GLU A 105 8.59 4.02 -14.33
N LYS A 106 8.29 2.94 -13.59
CA LYS A 106 6.95 2.67 -13.09
C LYS A 106 6.46 3.79 -12.17
N HIS A 107 7.24 4.15 -11.15
CA HIS A 107 6.84 5.20 -10.19
C HIS A 107 6.71 6.58 -10.85
N LYS A 108 7.53 6.90 -11.86
CA LYS A 108 7.36 8.12 -12.66
C LYS A 108 6.02 8.10 -13.41
N ALA A 109 5.67 6.98 -14.04
CA ALA A 109 4.40 6.85 -14.75
C ALA A 109 3.21 6.99 -13.79
N ASP A 110 3.28 6.35 -12.62
CA ASP A 110 2.27 6.42 -11.57
C ASP A 110 2.11 7.87 -11.04
N ALA A 111 3.23 8.57 -10.81
CA ALA A 111 3.21 9.97 -10.36
C ALA A 111 2.64 10.92 -11.42
N ILE A 112 2.99 10.74 -12.70
CA ILE A 112 2.41 11.51 -13.81
C ILE A 112 0.91 11.23 -13.91
N HIS A 113 0.50 9.98 -13.74
CA HIS A 113 -0.90 9.61 -13.75
C HIS A 113 -1.67 10.29 -12.60
N ALA A 114 -1.17 10.22 -11.37
CA ALA A 114 -1.76 10.90 -10.22
C ALA A 114 -1.88 12.42 -10.44
N TRP A 115 -0.83 13.07 -10.95
CA TRP A 115 -0.88 14.50 -11.28
C TRP A 115 -1.94 14.81 -12.34
N ARG A 116 -2.12 13.95 -13.36
CA ARG A 116 -3.17 14.12 -14.37
C ARG A 116 -4.58 13.96 -13.79
N LEU A 117 -4.79 13.05 -12.83
CA LEU A 117 -6.07 12.93 -12.14
C LEU A 117 -6.40 14.22 -11.39
N GLU A 118 -5.41 14.81 -10.72
CA GLU A 118 -5.58 16.07 -9.97
C GLU A 118 -5.85 17.29 -10.87
N ASN A 119 -5.30 17.31 -12.09
CA ASN A 119 -5.34 18.50 -12.96
C ASN A 119 -6.23 18.34 -14.21
N GLY A 120 -6.83 17.17 -14.45
CA GLY A 120 -7.48 16.84 -15.72
C GLY A 120 -8.83 16.11 -15.66
N GLY A 121 -9.32 15.71 -14.48
CA GLY A 121 -10.67 15.14 -14.32
C GLY A 121 -10.94 13.85 -15.11
N LEU A 122 -9.92 13.04 -15.40
CA LEU A 122 -10.10 11.71 -15.99
C LEU A 122 -10.46 10.68 -14.91
N SER A 123 -11.43 9.82 -15.24
CA SER A 123 -12.01 8.76 -14.40
C SER A 123 -10.96 7.87 -13.71
N THR A 124 -11.28 7.42 -12.49
CA THR A 124 -10.50 6.54 -11.58
C THR A 124 -10.31 5.10 -12.08
N ASP A 125 -10.51 4.83 -13.36
CA ASP A 125 -10.42 3.48 -13.94
C ASP A 125 -8.99 3.15 -14.37
N ILE A 126 -8.05 3.02 -13.41
CA ILE A 126 -6.71 2.46 -13.69
C ILE A 126 -6.32 1.38 -12.66
N GLY A 127 -6.34 0.13 -13.12
CA GLY A 127 -5.21 -0.81 -13.07
C GLY A 127 -4.80 -1.49 -11.77
N CYS A 128 -4.93 -0.85 -10.60
CA CYS A 128 -4.66 -1.50 -9.31
C CYS A 128 -5.84 -1.50 -8.33
N TYR A 129 -6.91 -0.77 -8.63
CA TYR A 129 -8.13 -0.69 -7.82
C TYR A 129 -9.39 -1.21 -8.52
N GLN A 130 -9.28 -1.95 -9.62
CA GLN A 130 -10.43 -2.63 -10.24
C GLN A 130 -10.74 -3.98 -9.57
N THR A 131 -11.11 -3.98 -8.29
CA THR A 131 -11.93 -5.06 -7.69
C THR A 131 -12.60 -4.60 -6.40
N LEU A 132 -13.44 -3.56 -6.42
CA LEU A 132 -14.52 -3.42 -5.44
C LEU A 132 -15.78 -2.81 -6.09
N GLY A 133 -16.49 -3.67 -6.82
CA GLY A 133 -17.95 -3.62 -6.95
C GLY A 133 -18.59 -2.34 -7.47
N THR A 134 -18.41 -2.01 -8.76
CA THR A 134 -19.41 -1.18 -9.45
C THR A 134 -20.62 -2.06 -9.78
N LYS A 135 -21.73 -1.91 -9.04
CA LYS A 135 -23.03 -2.44 -9.47
C LYS A 135 -23.34 -1.88 -10.86
N LYS A 136 -23.49 -2.76 -11.84
CA LYS A 136 -23.99 -2.44 -13.18
C LYS A 136 -25.35 -1.75 -13.03
N PRO A 137 -25.61 -0.57 -13.65
CA PRO A 137 -26.94 0.00 -13.66
C PRO A 137 -27.88 -0.94 -14.41
N ALA A 138 -29.05 -1.19 -13.83
CA ALA A 138 -30.11 -1.96 -14.47
C ALA A 138 -30.57 -1.21 -15.73
N ALA A 139 -30.75 -1.97 -16.81
CA ALA A 139 -31.39 -1.51 -18.05
C ALA A 139 -32.90 -1.33 -17.86
#